data_AF-A0A6M0BKR4-F1
#
_entry.id   AF-A0A6M0BKR4-F1
#
_cell.length_a   1.000
_cell.length_b   1.000
_cell.length_c   1.000
_cell.angle_alpha   90.00
_cell.angle_beta   90.00
_cell.angle_gamma   90.00
#
_symmetry.space_group_name_H-M   'P 1'
#
loop_
_entity.id
_entity.type
_entity.pdbx_description
1 polymer ?
#
loop_
_entity_poly.entity_id
_entity_poly.type
_entity_poly.pdbx_seq_one_letter_code
_entity_poly.pdbx_strand_id
1 'polypeptide(L)'
;MPENHTLNGHSPTQTIPDQRPYQELLTEETTPQARNEQALQGHEWSYATKELLDTLPQVWTRGLLYFLMVFMGVALPWAIFAQVDETGKARGRLEPTGETIKLDAPVAGTVAAIKVKEGELVTAGQTLLELES
;
A
#
# COMPACT_ATOMS: atom_id res chain seq x y z
N MET A 1 107.03 14.99 -11.59
CA MET A 1 105.79 14.61 -12.29
C MET A 1 104.67 14.52 -11.27
N PRO A 2 103.47 15.08 -11.53
CA PRO A 2 102.37 15.21 -10.57
C PRO A 2 101.21 14.20 -10.80
N GLU A 3 100.11 14.36 -10.04
CA GLU A 3 98.73 13.82 -10.23
C GLU A 3 98.41 12.52 -9.47
N ASN A 4 97.26 12.31 -8.82
CA ASN A 4 95.98 13.05 -8.68
C ASN A 4 95.22 12.58 -7.41
N HIS A 5 94.29 13.42 -6.92
CA HIS A 5 93.25 13.05 -5.96
C HIS A 5 91.98 12.64 -6.72
N THR A 6 91.21 11.63 -6.28
CA THR A 6 89.72 11.67 -6.27
C THR A 6 89.11 10.56 -5.41
N LEU A 7 88.14 10.96 -4.59
CA LEU A 7 87.19 10.14 -3.83
C LEU A 7 86.26 9.36 -4.77
N ASN A 8 85.81 8.16 -4.40
CA ASN A 8 84.61 7.57 -5.02
C ASN A 8 83.82 6.68 -4.04
N GLY A 9 82.58 7.12 -3.77
CA GLY A 9 81.57 6.38 -3.02
C GLY A 9 80.91 5.31 -3.85
N HIS A 10 80.53 4.21 -3.20
CA HIS A 10 79.75 3.13 -3.79
C HIS A 10 78.30 3.25 -3.30
N SER A 11 77.35 3.30 -4.23
CA SER A 11 75.90 3.13 -3.98
C SER A 11 75.48 1.71 -4.36
N PRO A 12 74.51 1.08 -3.68
CA PRO A 12 74.13 -0.30 -3.96
C PRO A 12 73.20 -0.44 -5.17
N THR A 13 73.50 -1.47 -5.97
CA THR A 13 72.82 -1.90 -7.19
C THR A 13 71.39 -2.41 -6.94
N GLN A 14 70.46 -1.99 -7.79
CA GLN A 14 69.08 -2.49 -7.89
C GLN A 14 68.96 -3.28 -9.21
N THR A 15 68.43 -4.50 -9.16
CA THR A 15 68.22 -5.36 -10.34
C THR A 15 66.79 -5.93 -10.31
N ILE A 16 66.04 -5.73 -11.39
CA ILE A 16 64.73 -6.33 -11.75
C ILE A 16 64.98 -6.97 -13.13
N PRO A 17 64.63 -8.26 -13.46
CA PRO A 17 63.24 -8.68 -13.74
C PRO A 17 62.91 -10.20 -13.59
N ASP A 18 61.64 -10.62 -13.73
CA ASP A 18 61.16 -11.58 -14.76
C ASP A 18 59.70 -12.03 -14.53
N GLN A 19 58.91 -12.15 -15.61
CA GLN A 19 57.51 -12.56 -15.62
C GLN A 19 57.36 -14.00 -16.15
N ARG A 20 56.74 -14.91 -15.37
CA ARG A 20 55.76 -15.98 -15.76
C ARG A 20 55.64 -17.01 -14.60
N PRO A 21 54.49 -17.72 -14.43
CA PRO A 21 53.27 -17.69 -15.23
C PRO A 21 51.97 -17.51 -14.41
N TYR A 22 50.97 -16.93 -15.06
CA TYR A 22 49.55 -16.90 -14.65
C TYR A 22 48.89 -18.30 -14.53
N GLN A 23 49.68 -19.39 -14.46
CA GLN A 23 49.24 -20.78 -14.36
C GLN A 23 48.85 -21.21 -12.94
N GLU A 24 49.31 -20.52 -11.90
CA GLU A 24 48.79 -20.75 -10.54
C GLU A 24 47.32 -20.31 -10.40
N LEU A 25 46.81 -19.44 -11.28
CA LEU A 25 45.45 -18.89 -11.19
C LEU A 25 44.37 -19.80 -11.82
N LEU A 26 44.73 -20.91 -12.47
CA LEU A 26 43.78 -21.76 -13.23
C LEU A 26 43.62 -23.18 -12.68
N THR A 27 44.22 -23.54 -11.53
CA THR A 27 44.28 -24.94 -11.09
C THR A 27 43.42 -25.32 -9.88
N GLU A 28 42.73 -24.42 -9.19
CA GLU A 28 41.76 -24.87 -8.15
C GLU A 28 40.48 -24.01 -8.06
N GLU A 29 39.78 -23.87 -9.18
CA GLU A 29 38.32 -23.77 -9.17
C GLU A 29 37.76 -25.15 -9.53
N THR A 30 37.56 -26.02 -8.53
CA THR A 30 36.51 -27.07 -8.44
C THR A 30 36.86 -28.14 -7.40
N THR A 31 36.81 -27.79 -6.12
CA THR A 31 36.26 -28.73 -5.13
C THR A 31 34.88 -28.19 -4.76
N PRO A 32 33.78 -28.95 -4.92
CA PRO A 32 32.54 -28.63 -4.25
C PRO A 32 32.82 -28.81 -2.75
N GLN A 33 33.36 -27.76 -2.12
CA GLN A 33 33.41 -27.70 -0.67
C GLN A 33 31.98 -27.81 -0.22
N ALA A 34 31.68 -28.93 0.44
CA ALA A 34 30.44 -29.15 1.14
C ALA A 34 30.07 -27.83 1.79
N ARG A 35 28.95 -27.25 1.34
CA ARG A 35 28.40 -26.00 1.86
C ARG A 35 28.31 -26.19 3.37
N ASN A 36 29.31 -25.69 4.08
CA ASN A 36 29.38 -25.75 5.52
C ASN A 36 28.18 -24.95 6.02
N GLU A 37 27.13 -25.67 6.38
CA GLU A 37 25.90 -25.13 6.99
C GLU A 37 26.19 -24.39 8.31
N GLN A 38 27.44 -24.46 8.80
CA GLN A 38 27.97 -23.75 9.94
C GLN A 38 28.34 -22.29 9.68
N ALA A 39 28.52 -21.85 8.42
CA ALA A 39 28.77 -20.44 8.11
C ALA A 39 27.54 -19.53 8.32
N LEU A 40 26.36 -20.11 8.59
CA LEU A 40 25.13 -19.40 8.94
C LEU A 40 24.78 -19.45 10.44
N GLN A 41 25.57 -20.12 11.28
CA GLN A 41 25.26 -20.33 12.71
C GLN A 41 25.98 -19.39 13.68
N GLY A 42 26.68 -18.36 13.18
CA GLY A 42 27.41 -17.42 14.01
C GLY A 42 27.39 -16.03 13.43
N HIS A 43 26.21 -15.46 13.17
CA HIS A 43 26.14 -14.04 12.83
C HIS A 43 26.47 -13.22 14.08
N GLU A 44 27.77 -13.09 14.34
CA GLU A 44 28.34 -12.05 15.17
C GLU A 44 27.85 -10.73 14.58
N TRP A 45 26.75 -10.19 15.13
CA TRP A 45 26.17 -8.92 14.75
C TRP A 45 27.28 -7.90 14.46
N SER A 46 27.23 -7.24 13.30
CA SER A 46 28.23 -6.24 12.90
C SER A 46 28.52 -5.27 14.05
N TYR A 47 29.79 -4.94 14.28
CA TYR A 47 30.24 -4.04 15.35
C TYR A 47 29.44 -2.73 15.37
N ALA A 48 29.14 -2.19 14.18
CA ALA A 48 28.32 -0.98 14.03
C ALA A 48 26.91 -1.15 14.63
N THR A 49 26.29 -2.33 14.50
CA THR A 49 24.96 -2.58 15.08
C THR A 49 25.02 -2.68 16.60
N LYS A 50 26.11 -3.25 17.16
CA LYS A 50 26.31 -3.32 18.61
C LYS A 50 26.52 -1.94 19.21
N GLU A 51 27.36 -1.12 18.59
CA GLU A 51 27.63 0.25 19.02
C GLU A 51 26.36 1.11 18.97
N LEU A 52 25.56 0.99 17.90
CA LEU A 52 24.27 1.66 17.83
C LEU A 52 23.32 1.18 18.94
N LEU A 53 23.22 -0.13 19.17
CA LEU A 53 22.36 -0.68 20.21
C LEU A 53 22.75 -0.21 21.62
N ASP A 54 24.05 -0.11 21.92
CA ASP A 54 24.55 0.39 23.20
C ASP A 54 24.34 1.90 23.37
N THR A 55 24.29 2.67 22.27
CA THR A 55 23.97 4.11 22.32
C THR A 55 22.48 4.39 22.49
N LEU A 56 21.60 3.40 22.28
CA LEU A 56 20.15 3.61 22.38
C LEU A 56 19.75 3.85 23.85
N PRO A 57 19.15 5.01 24.18
CA PRO A 57 18.67 5.26 25.53
C PRO A 57 17.53 4.28 25.86
N GLN A 58 17.80 3.35 26.78
CA GLN A 58 16.88 2.26 27.15
C GLN A 58 15.47 2.74 27.58
N VAL A 59 15.34 3.95 28.10
CA VAL A 59 14.05 4.53 28.50
C VAL A 59 13.09 4.70 27.32
N TRP A 60 13.61 5.04 26.14
CA TRP A 60 12.81 5.26 24.94
C TRP A 60 12.37 3.93 24.32
N THR A 61 13.28 2.95 24.24
CA THR A 61 12.97 1.60 23.76
C THR A 61 11.93 0.92 24.65
N ARG A 62 12.05 1.05 25.98
CA ARG A 62 11.04 0.52 26.92
C ARG A 62 9.70 1.25 26.79
N GLY A 63 9.72 2.57 26.65
CA GLY A 63 8.50 3.36 26.39
C GLY A 63 7.78 2.92 25.12
N LEU A 64 8.52 2.74 24.03
CA LEU A 64 7.99 2.24 22.76
C LEU A 64 7.41 0.83 22.88
N LEU A 65 8.11 -0.06 23.60
CA LEU A 65 7.64 -1.43 23.81
C LEU A 65 6.31 -1.45 24.60
N TYR A 66 6.22 -0.71 25.70
CA TYR A 66 4.98 -0.62 26.47
C TYR A 66 3.87 0.06 25.67
N PHE A 67 4.18 1.10 24.89
CA PHE A 67 3.23 1.73 23.99
C PHE A 67 2.66 0.73 22.98
N LEU A 68 3.51 -0.06 22.32
CA LEU A 68 3.07 -1.08 21.37
C LEU A 68 2.17 -2.13 22.06
N MET A 69 2.54 -2.55 23.26
CA MET A 69 1.79 -3.54 24.04
C MET A 69 0.40 -3.02 24.43
N VAL A 70 0.32 -1.78 24.91
CA VAL A 70 -0.95 -1.10 25.21
C VAL A 70 -1.76 -0.86 23.95
N PHE A 71 -1.12 -0.38 22.88
CA PHE A 71 -1.77 -0.13 21.59
C PHE A 71 -2.42 -1.39 21.06
N MET A 72 -1.73 -2.54 21.05
CA MET A 72 -2.34 -3.82 20.71
C MET A 72 -3.48 -4.19 21.66
N GLY A 73 -3.30 -3.99 22.97
CA GLY A 73 -4.32 -4.27 23.98
C GLY A 73 -5.61 -3.44 23.79
N VAL A 74 -5.54 -2.26 23.19
CA VAL A 74 -6.69 -1.40 22.89
C VAL A 74 -7.23 -1.63 21.48
N ALA A 75 -6.33 -1.73 20.49
CA ALA A 75 -6.67 -1.87 19.08
C ALA A 75 -7.41 -3.18 18.80
N LEU A 76 -7.04 -4.29 19.47
CA LEU A 76 -7.69 -5.58 19.26
C LEU A 76 -9.16 -5.58 19.72
N PRO A 77 -9.50 -5.20 20.97
CA PRO A 77 -10.90 -5.01 21.35
C PRO A 77 -11.62 -4.01 20.45
N TRP A 78 -10.99 -2.86 20.17
CA TRP A 78 -11.62 -1.81 19.37
C TRP A 78 -11.97 -2.29 17.95
N ALA A 79 -11.09 -3.04 17.30
CA ALA A 79 -11.34 -3.63 15.99
C ALA A 79 -12.49 -4.65 15.99
N ILE A 80 -12.70 -5.37 17.10
CA ILE A 80 -13.83 -6.31 17.24
C ILE A 80 -15.16 -5.54 17.34
N PHE A 81 -15.19 -4.39 18.02
CA PHE A 81 -16.41 -3.60 18.19
C PHE A 81 -16.69 -2.63 17.03
N ALA A 82 -15.70 -2.36 16.19
CA ALA A 82 -15.86 -1.47 15.04
C ALA A 82 -16.82 -2.09 14.01
N GLN A 83 -18.02 -1.52 13.87
CA GLN A 83 -18.95 -1.85 12.80
C GLN A 83 -18.58 -1.05 11.56
N VAL A 84 -18.52 -1.72 10.42
CA VAL A 84 -18.32 -1.07 9.11
C VAL A 84 -19.71 -0.81 8.52
N ASP A 85 -20.12 0.46 8.50
CA ASP A 85 -21.38 0.85 7.89
C ASP A 85 -21.28 0.75 6.36
N GLU A 86 -21.85 -0.31 5.80
CA GLU A 86 -21.94 -0.45 4.34
C GLU A 86 -23.13 0.35 3.81
N THR A 87 -22.86 1.52 3.24
CA THR A 87 -23.90 2.34 2.61
C THR A 87 -24.08 1.93 1.15
N GLY A 88 -25.06 1.07 0.89
CA GLY A 88 -25.49 0.72 -0.47
C GLY A 88 -26.29 1.85 -1.12
N LYS A 89 -25.79 2.41 -2.23
CA LYS A 89 -26.56 3.36 -3.06
C LYS A 89 -27.44 2.60 -4.03
N ALA A 90 -28.73 2.44 -3.68
CA ALA A 90 -29.72 1.89 -4.58
C ALA A 90 -30.43 3.00 -5.36
N ARG A 91 -30.60 2.82 -6.67
CA ARG A 91 -31.45 3.70 -7.49
C ARG A 91 -32.90 3.25 -7.31
N GLY A 92 -33.59 3.83 -6.33
CA GLY A 92 -35.05 3.67 -6.21
C GLY A 92 -35.77 4.44 -7.31
N ARG A 93 -36.80 3.85 -7.92
CA ARG A 93 -37.78 4.55 -8.73
C ARG A 93 -39.08 4.59 -7.94
N LEU A 94 -39.66 5.78 -7.80
CA LEU A 94 -40.99 5.93 -7.21
C LEU A 94 -42.01 5.56 -8.29
N GLU A 95 -42.62 4.40 -8.15
CA GLU A 95 -43.79 4.02 -8.92
C GLU A 95 -45.04 4.36 -8.10
N PRO A 96 -46.07 4.95 -8.72
CA PRO A 96 -47.31 5.24 -8.02
C PRO A 96 -47.88 3.95 -7.44
N THR A 97 -48.34 4.00 -6.19
CA THR A 97 -49.01 2.87 -5.53
C THR A 97 -50.42 2.75 -6.12
N GLY A 98 -50.52 2.09 -7.28
CA GLY A 98 -51.78 1.89 -7.99
C GLY A 98 -51.63 2.02 -9.51
N GLU A 99 -52.64 1.54 -10.23
CA GLU A 99 -52.70 1.66 -11.68
C GLU A 99 -53.08 3.09 -12.07
N THR A 100 -52.29 3.71 -12.97
CA THR A 100 -52.63 5.03 -13.53
C THR A 100 -53.64 4.84 -14.65
N ILE A 101 -54.94 4.90 -14.33
CA ILE A 101 -56.01 4.73 -15.31
C ILE A 101 -56.20 6.06 -16.05
N LYS A 102 -56.07 6.03 -17.39
CA LYS A 102 -56.48 7.16 -18.23
C LYS A 102 -57.99 7.12 -18.39
N LEU A 103 -58.67 8.20 -18.02
CA LEU A 103 -60.11 8.35 -18.19
C LEU A 103 -60.40 9.03 -19.52
N ASP A 104 -60.90 8.26 -20.49
CA ASP A 104 -61.34 8.75 -21.78
C ASP A 104 -62.85 9.06 -21.78
N ALA A 105 -63.27 9.99 -22.64
CA ALA A 105 -64.68 10.31 -22.80
C ALA A 105 -65.44 9.13 -23.43
N PRO A 106 -66.60 8.72 -22.88
CA PRO A 106 -67.38 7.61 -23.43
C PRO A 106 -68.01 7.92 -24.79
N VAL A 107 -68.20 9.20 -25.11
CA VAL A 107 -68.80 9.70 -26.35
C VAL A 107 -68.08 10.95 -26.84
N ALA A 108 -68.11 11.20 -28.15
CA ALA A 108 -67.65 12.46 -28.72
C ALA A 108 -68.69 13.56 -28.48
N GLY A 109 -68.28 14.69 -27.89
CA GLY A 109 -69.14 15.83 -27.58
C GLY A 109 -68.31 17.06 -27.22
N THR A 110 -68.95 18.22 -27.11
CA THR A 110 -68.26 19.47 -26.73
C THR A 110 -68.09 19.52 -25.21
N VAL A 111 -66.91 19.91 -24.71
CA VAL A 111 -66.69 20.05 -23.25
C VAL A 111 -67.51 21.21 -22.71
N ALA A 112 -68.50 20.92 -21.89
CA ALA A 112 -69.35 21.93 -21.25
C ALA A 112 -68.68 22.49 -19.98
N ALA A 113 -68.15 21.61 -19.12
CA ALA A 113 -67.47 22.01 -17.89
C ALA A 113 -66.49 20.94 -17.38
N ILE A 114 -65.36 21.38 -16.81
CA ILE A 114 -64.41 20.53 -16.07
C ILE A 114 -64.55 20.87 -14.59
N LYS A 115 -64.92 19.88 -13.76
CA LYS A 115 -65.25 20.08 -12.33
C LYS A 115 -64.11 19.76 -11.37
N VAL A 116 -62.92 19.47 -11.89
CA VAL A 116 -61.74 19.10 -11.09
C VAL A 116 -60.49 19.83 -11.56
N LYS A 117 -59.53 20.01 -10.65
CA LYS A 117 -58.22 20.63 -10.92
C LYS A 117 -57.09 19.60 -10.82
N GLU A 118 -55.95 19.92 -11.43
CA GLU A 118 -54.74 19.09 -11.34
C GLU A 118 -54.30 18.94 -9.86
N GLY A 119 -54.07 17.69 -9.44
CA GLY A 119 -53.69 17.35 -8.06
C GLY A 119 -54.85 17.27 -7.06
N GLU A 120 -56.10 17.47 -7.51
CA GLU A 120 -57.27 17.33 -6.66
C GLU A 120 -57.56 15.86 -6.33
N LEU A 121 -57.77 15.55 -5.05
CA LEU A 121 -58.16 14.21 -4.60
C LEU A 121 -59.64 13.98 -4.92
N VAL A 122 -59.92 12.95 -5.71
CA VAL A 122 -61.27 12.60 -6.16
C VAL A 122 -61.76 11.30 -5.54
N THR A 123 -63.06 11.20 -5.29
CA THR A 123 -63.70 9.98 -4.77
C THR A 123 -64.41 9.21 -5.88
N ALA A 124 -64.58 7.90 -5.71
CA ALA A 124 -65.33 7.08 -6.65
C ALA A 124 -66.76 7.63 -6.85
N GLY A 125 -67.15 7.85 -8.11
CA GLY A 125 -68.45 8.41 -8.48
C GLY A 125 -68.52 9.94 -8.54
N GLN A 126 -67.44 10.66 -8.28
CA GLN A 126 -67.39 12.11 -8.46
C GLN A 126 -67.41 12.49 -9.94
N THR A 127 -68.24 13.47 -10.30
CA THR A 127 -68.30 14.01 -11.66
C THR A 127 -67.06 14.83 -11.96
N LEU A 128 -66.30 14.42 -12.99
CA LEU A 128 -65.06 15.09 -13.40
C LEU A 128 -65.26 16.04 -14.59
N LEU A 129 -66.11 15.64 -15.54
CA LEU A 129 -66.30 16.29 -16.83
C LEU A 129 -67.78 16.24 -17.23
N GLU A 130 -68.30 17.35 -17.75
CA GLU A 130 -69.62 17.44 -18.37
C GLU A 130 -69.45 17.68 -19.88
N LEU A 131 -70.18 16.90 -20.67
CA LEU A 131 -70.16 16.95 -22.13
C LEU A 131 -71.53 17.36 -22.64
N GLU A 132 -71.56 18.26 -23.62
CA GLU A 132 -72.74 18.62 -24.40
C GLU A 132 -72.81 17.75 -25.67
N SER A 133 -74.02 17.27 -25.99
CA SER A 133 -74.29 16.38 -27.12
C SER A 133 -74.44 17.10 -28.44
#